data_AF-A0AAN7J4L7-F1
#
_entry.id   AF-A0AAN7J4L7-F1
#
_cell.length_a   1.000
_cell.length_b   1.000
_cell.length_c   1.000
_cell.angle_alpha   90.00
_cell.angle_beta   90.00
_cell.angle_gamma   90.00
#
_symmetry.space_group_name_H-M   'P 1'
#
loop_
_entity.id
_entity.type
_entity.pdbx_description
1 polymer ?
#
loop_
_entity_poly.entity_id
_entity_poly.type
_entity_poly.pdbx_seq_one_letter_code
_entity_poly.pdbx_strand_id
1 'polypeptide(L)'
;MTSVYGVTSVGAREQIKRRLEEKGLITDDRLLFPAACYAAKVTLAALGEIFEVARGIRGWLGDCAKIRTSLQILALQREGNMVDVRKQRTAFPPNFVHSLDSTHMMMTAVACRDAGLHSAGVHNSFWTHACNVDKMNWIL
;
A
#
# COMPACT_ATOMS: atom_id res chain seq x y z
N MET A 1 2.52 2.41 7.22
CA MET A 1 1.97 3.11 6.05
C MET A 1 2.27 2.38 4.74
N THR A 2 3.51 1.97 4.48
CA THR A 2 3.95 1.46 3.16
C THR A 2 3.65 -0.03 2.88
N SER A 3 3.27 -0.82 3.89
CA SER A 3 2.92 -2.25 3.75
C SER A 3 1.67 -2.50 2.90
N VAL A 4 0.71 -1.55 2.93
CA VAL A 4 -0.47 -1.55 2.06
C VAL A 4 -0.06 -1.35 0.59
N TYR A 5 1.08 -0.70 0.36
CA TYR A 5 1.63 -0.36 -0.95
C TYR A 5 2.73 -1.32 -1.46
N GLY A 6 2.75 -2.55 -0.94
CA GLY A 6 3.62 -3.61 -1.48
C GLY A 6 5.04 -3.64 -0.92
N VAL A 7 5.31 -3.00 0.22
CA VAL A 7 6.62 -3.10 0.87
C VAL A 7 6.92 -4.55 1.28
N THR A 8 8.08 -5.03 0.83
CA THR A 8 8.63 -6.34 1.20
C THR A 8 9.19 -6.31 2.63
N SER A 9 9.43 -7.48 3.23
CA SER A 9 10.05 -7.57 4.56
C SER A 9 11.40 -6.84 4.63
N VAL A 10 12.13 -6.78 3.50
CA VAL A 10 13.38 -6.04 3.38
C VAL A 10 13.12 -4.52 3.44
N GLY A 11 12.15 -4.01 2.66
CA GLY A 11 11.81 -2.59 2.69
C GLY A 11 11.27 -2.13 4.05
N ALA A 12 10.50 -2.98 4.73
CA ALA A 12 9.99 -2.70 6.07
C ALA A 12 11.14 -2.60 7.09
N ARG A 13 12.11 -3.53 7.02
CA ARG A 13 13.33 -3.50 7.84
C ARG A 13 14.11 -2.21 7.63
N GLU A 14 14.39 -1.80 6.39
CA GLU A 14 15.17 -0.58 6.13
C GLU A 14 14.47 0.68 6.67
N GLN A 15 13.15 0.77 6.51
CA GLN A 15 12.38 1.88 7.07
C GLN A 15 12.46 1.93 8.60
N ILE A 16 12.40 0.77 9.27
CA ILE A 16 12.53 0.66 10.72
C ILE A 16 13.96 0.95 11.17
N LYS A 17 14.97 0.44 10.47
CA LYS A 17 16.40 0.67 10.76
C LYS A 17 16.71 2.17 10.75
N ARG A 18 16.26 2.89 9.72
CA ARG A 18 16.45 4.35 9.63
C ARG A 18 15.83 5.09 10.82
N ARG A 19 14.66 4.67 11.28
CA ARG A 19 13.99 5.27 12.46
C ARG A 19 14.71 4.92 13.77
N LEU A 20 15.33 3.74 13.87
CA LEU A 20 16.15 3.35 15.02
C LEU A 20 17.47 4.14 15.07
N GLU A 21 18.10 4.36 13.92
CA GLU A 21 19.29 5.22 13.76
C GLU A 21 19.01 6.66 14.17
N GLU A 22 17.90 7.25 13.67
CA GLU A 22 17.46 8.61 14.03
C GLU A 22 17.27 8.78 15.55
N LYS A 23 16.92 7.71 16.28
CA LYS A 23 16.74 7.76 17.74
C LYS A 23 18.05 7.68 18.52
N GLY A 24 19.12 7.15 17.94
CA GLY A 24 20.45 7.06 18.57
C GLY A 24 20.54 6.21 19.85
N LEU A 25 19.52 5.42 20.18
CA LEU A 25 19.48 4.61 21.41
C LEU A 25 20.27 3.29 21.29
N ILE A 26 20.49 2.82 20.06
CA ILE A 26 21.29 1.64 19.76
C ILE A 26 22.53 2.13 19.01
N THR A 27 23.66 2.17 19.71
CA THR A 27 24.94 2.67 19.18
C THR A 27 25.81 1.57 18.57
N ASP A 28 25.51 0.30 18.87
CA ASP A 28 26.18 -0.85 18.27
C ASP A 28 25.47 -1.27 16.98
N ASP A 29 26.12 -1.03 15.84
CA ASP A 29 25.66 -1.44 14.51
C ASP A 29 25.39 -2.94 14.40
N ARG A 30 26.10 -3.77 15.18
CA ARG A 30 25.90 -5.22 15.22
C ARG A 30 24.57 -5.60 15.85
N LEU A 31 24.03 -4.76 16.74
CA LEU A 31 22.73 -4.95 17.39
C LEU A 31 21.60 -4.25 16.62
N LEU A 32 21.92 -3.15 15.94
CA LEU A 32 20.96 -2.36 15.17
C LEU A 32 20.28 -3.19 14.07
N PHE A 33 21.05 -3.98 13.31
CA PHE A 33 20.49 -4.78 12.22
C PHE A 33 19.58 -5.93 12.71
N PRO A 34 19.97 -6.76 13.70
CA PRO A 34 19.08 -7.75 14.31
C PRO A 34 17.83 -7.12 14.94
N ALA A 35 17.97 -5.98 15.63
CA ALA A 35 16.83 -5.27 16.23
C ALA A 35 15.83 -4.81 15.17
N ALA A 36 16.31 -4.22 14.06
CA ALA A 36 15.47 -3.83 12.94
C ALA A 36 14.79 -5.04 12.28
N CYS A 37 15.49 -6.17 12.12
CA CYS A 37 14.92 -7.42 11.61
C CYS A 37 13.78 -7.93 12.50
N TYR A 38 14.01 -7.97 13.82
CA TYR A 38 13.01 -8.42 14.78
C TYR A 38 11.79 -7.51 14.78
N ALA A 39 12.00 -6.20 14.88
CA ALA A 39 10.92 -5.22 14.85
C ALA A 39 10.11 -5.29 13.55
N ALA A 40 10.75 -5.46 12.39
CA ALA A 40 10.05 -5.65 11.12
C ALA A 40 9.20 -6.92 11.10
N LYS A 41 9.74 -8.04 11.60
CA LYS A 41 9.02 -9.32 11.66
C LYS A 41 7.78 -9.21 12.55
N VAL A 42 7.93 -8.67 13.77
CA VAL A 42 6.81 -8.51 14.72
C VAL A 42 5.76 -7.54 14.16
N THR A 43 6.19 -6.43 13.57
CA THR A 43 5.28 -5.44 12.97
C THR A 43 4.47 -6.04 11.83
N LEU A 44 5.11 -6.78 10.93
CA LEU A 44 4.43 -7.43 9.81
C LEU A 44 3.51 -8.57 10.26
N ALA A 45 3.87 -9.29 11.32
CA ALA A 45 3.01 -10.32 11.92
C ALA A 45 1.74 -9.68 12.51
N ALA A 46 1.88 -8.65 13.36
CA ALA A 46 0.76 -7.93 13.96
C ALA A 46 -0.15 -7.30 12.88
N LEU A 47 0.43 -6.70 11.83
CA LEU A 47 -0.35 -6.20 10.69
C LEU A 47 -1.11 -7.33 9.96
N GLY A 48 -0.56 -8.53 9.92
CA GLY A 48 -1.21 -9.70 9.33
C GLY A 48 -2.46 -10.12 10.11
N GLU A 49 -2.41 -10.04 11.43
CA GLU A 49 -3.52 -10.40 12.33
C GLU A 49 -4.62 -9.33 12.34
N ILE A 50 -4.26 -8.05 12.31
CA ILE A 50 -5.24 -6.95 12.39
C ILE A 50 -6.05 -6.82 11.08
N PHE A 51 -5.47 -7.18 9.93
CA PHE A 51 -6.07 -6.95 8.61
C PHE A 51 -6.37 -8.25 7.85
N GLU A 52 -6.95 -9.25 8.51
CA GLU A 52 -7.26 -10.55 7.88
C GLU A 52 -8.08 -10.42 6.59
N VAL A 53 -9.14 -9.61 6.60
CA VAL A 53 -10.02 -9.42 5.43
C VAL A 53 -9.25 -8.80 4.25
N ALA A 54 -8.48 -7.74 4.50
CA ALA A 54 -7.68 -7.08 3.47
C ALA A 54 -6.57 -8.01 2.93
N ARG A 55 -6.00 -8.86 3.79
CA ARG A 55 -5.07 -9.92 3.40
C ARG A 55 -5.75 -10.97 2.51
N GLY A 56 -6.98 -11.34 2.84
CA GLY A 56 -7.83 -12.22 2.02
C GLY A 56 -8.05 -11.65 0.62
N ILE A 57 -8.47 -10.38 0.51
CA ILE A 57 -8.68 -9.69 -0.77
C ILE A 57 -7.38 -9.59 -1.58
N ARG A 58 -6.26 -9.22 -0.94
CA ARG A 58 -4.94 -9.18 -1.59
C ARG A 58 -4.54 -10.55 -2.14
N GLY A 59 -4.79 -11.61 -1.37
CA GLY A 59 -4.55 -13.00 -1.79
C GLY A 59 -5.39 -13.36 -3.02
N TRP A 60 -6.69 -13.07 -2.97
CA TRP A 60 -7.61 -13.30 -4.07
C TRP A 60 -7.20 -12.55 -5.35
N LEU A 61 -6.84 -11.27 -5.25
CA LEU A 61 -6.34 -10.48 -6.39
C LEU A 61 -5.06 -11.09 -7.00
N GLY A 62 -4.18 -11.65 -6.16
CA GLY A 62 -2.99 -12.39 -6.62
C GLY A 62 -3.31 -13.72 -7.30
N ASP A 63 -4.44 -14.35 -6.96
CA ASP A 63 -4.94 -15.57 -7.60
C ASP A 63 -5.68 -15.29 -8.91
N CYS A 64 -6.37 -14.15 -9.04
CA CYS A 64 -6.95 -13.69 -10.31
C CYS A 64 -5.90 -13.51 -11.41
N ALA A 65 -4.64 -13.26 -11.04
CA ALA A 65 -3.52 -13.22 -11.98
C ALA A 65 -3.04 -14.61 -12.45
N LYS A 66 -3.68 -15.70 -11.99
CA LYS A 66 -3.36 -17.08 -12.35
C LYS A 66 -4.51 -17.70 -13.14
N ILE A 67 -4.19 -18.59 -14.07
CA ILE A 67 -5.20 -19.38 -14.78
C ILE A 67 -5.30 -20.75 -14.11
N ARG A 68 -6.45 -21.07 -13.52
CA ARG A 68 -6.70 -22.37 -12.91
C ARG A 68 -7.38 -23.31 -13.92
N THR A 69 -6.83 -24.51 -14.06
CA THR A 69 -7.43 -25.61 -14.82
C THR A 69 -7.72 -26.78 -13.87
N SER A 70 -8.47 -27.79 -14.33
CA SER A 70 -8.81 -28.97 -13.52
C SER A 70 -7.60 -29.79 -13.06
N LEU A 71 -6.44 -29.65 -13.73
CA LEU A 71 -5.22 -30.43 -13.46
C LEU A 71 -4.06 -29.60 -12.92
N GLN A 72 -4.03 -28.29 -13.16
CA GLN A 72 -2.90 -27.44 -12.80
C GLN A 72 -3.26 -25.95 -12.71
N ILE A 73 -2.42 -25.20 -12.02
CA ILE A 73 -2.45 -23.74 -11.99
C ILE A 73 -1.36 -23.24 -12.94
N LEU A 74 -1.78 -22.64 -14.05
CA LEU A 74 -0.90 -22.10 -15.08
C LEU A 74 -0.71 -20.59 -14.85
N ALA A 75 0.55 -20.16 -14.84
CA ALA A 75 0.90 -18.77 -15.04
C ALA A 75 1.43 -18.64 -16.48
N LEU A 76 0.73 -17.91 -17.34
CA LEU A 76 1.14 -17.73 -18.74
C LEU A 76 2.51 -17.05 -18.81
N GLN A 77 3.53 -17.76 -19.28
CA GLN A 77 4.78 -17.18 -19.79
C GLN A 77 4.71 -17.17 -21.31
N ARG A 78 4.73 -15.98 -21.93
CA ARG A 78 4.66 -15.81 -23.39
C ARG A 78 5.99 -15.25 -23.88
N GLU A 79 6.77 -16.00 -24.67
CA GLU A 79 8.11 -15.58 -25.11
C GLU A 79 8.06 -14.35 -26.05
N GLY A 80 8.65 -13.24 -25.62
CA GLY A 80 8.79 -11.97 -26.35
C GLY A 80 8.70 -10.75 -25.44
N ASN A 81 9.65 -9.80 -25.48
CA ASN A 81 9.78 -8.57 -24.64
C ASN A 81 8.84 -8.51 -23.43
N MET A 82 9.09 -9.45 -22.50
CA MET A 82 8.05 -10.11 -21.71
C MET A 82 7.67 -9.32 -20.47
N VAL A 83 6.37 -9.20 -20.23
CA VAL A 83 5.82 -8.73 -18.96
C VAL A 83 6.29 -9.67 -17.84
N ASP A 84 6.97 -9.10 -16.83
CA ASP A 84 7.44 -9.85 -15.66
C ASP A 84 6.26 -10.24 -14.77
N VAL A 85 5.84 -11.51 -14.87
CA VAL A 85 4.71 -12.09 -14.13
C VAL A 85 4.88 -11.95 -12.62
N ARG A 86 6.12 -12.03 -12.10
CA ARG A 86 6.37 -11.88 -10.66
C ARG A 86 6.09 -10.45 -10.23
N LYS A 87 6.56 -9.46 -11.00
CA LYS A 87 6.28 -8.04 -10.75
C LYS A 87 4.79 -7.74 -10.83
N GLN A 88 4.08 -8.27 -11.83
CA GLN A 88 2.62 -8.09 -11.95
C GLN A 88 1.88 -8.61 -10.72
N ARG A 89 2.19 -9.82 -10.26
CA ARG A 89 1.52 -10.42 -9.09
C ARG A 89 1.73 -9.60 -7.82
N THR A 90 2.93 -9.05 -7.61
CA THR A 90 3.22 -8.24 -6.43
C THR A 90 2.71 -6.80 -6.54
N ALA A 91 2.66 -6.25 -7.76
CA ALA A 91 2.25 -4.88 -8.01
C ALA A 91 0.74 -4.73 -8.19
N PHE A 92 0.01 -5.78 -8.58
CA PHE A 92 -1.42 -5.68 -8.83
C PHE A 92 -2.24 -5.26 -7.60
N PRO A 93 -2.06 -5.86 -6.41
CA PRO A 93 -2.79 -5.41 -5.23
C PRO A 93 -2.55 -3.93 -4.85
N PRO A 94 -1.30 -3.43 -4.75
CA PRO A 94 -1.09 -2.01 -4.43
C PRO A 94 -1.57 -1.08 -5.56
N ASN A 95 -1.42 -1.47 -6.83
CA ASN A 95 -1.93 -0.68 -7.95
C ASN A 95 -3.46 -0.59 -7.96
N PHE A 96 -4.15 -1.67 -7.60
CA PHE A 96 -5.60 -1.67 -7.47
C PHE A 96 -6.05 -0.71 -6.35
N VAL A 97 -5.41 -0.77 -5.17
CA VAL A 97 -5.69 0.17 -4.08
C VAL A 97 -5.42 1.61 -4.51
N HIS A 98 -4.29 1.89 -5.18
CA HIS A 98 -4.01 3.23 -5.72
C HIS A 98 -5.06 3.71 -6.72
N SER A 99 -5.63 2.81 -7.53
CA SER A 99 -6.71 3.17 -8.47
C SER A 99 -7.99 3.56 -7.73
N LEU A 100 -8.29 2.93 -6.59
CA LEU A 100 -9.42 3.29 -5.73
C LEU A 100 -9.18 4.63 -5.03
N ASP A 101 -7.99 4.85 -4.48
CA ASP A 101 -7.60 6.13 -3.87
C ASP A 101 -7.73 7.27 -4.92
N SER A 102 -7.30 7.02 -6.15
CA SER A 102 -7.41 7.98 -7.27
C SER A 102 -8.86 8.24 -7.66
N THR A 103 -9.70 7.19 -7.66
CA THR A 103 -11.12 7.30 -7.97
C THR A 103 -11.85 8.10 -6.90
N HIS A 104 -11.60 7.80 -5.61
CA HIS A 104 -12.14 8.57 -4.48
C HIS A 104 -11.72 10.04 -4.58
N MET A 105 -10.43 10.30 -4.79
CA MET A 105 -9.93 11.68 -4.94
C MET A 105 -10.63 12.45 -6.06
N MET A 106 -10.84 11.79 -7.22
CA MET A 106 -11.51 12.41 -8.35
C MET A 106 -13.00 12.66 -8.09
N MET A 107 -13.70 11.69 -7.46
CA MET A 107 -15.11 11.86 -7.08
C MET A 107 -15.29 13.00 -6.08
N THR A 108 -14.42 13.08 -5.07
CA THR A 108 -14.43 14.19 -4.10
C THR A 108 -14.19 15.53 -4.78
N ALA A 109 -13.27 15.61 -5.74
CA ALA A 109 -13.02 16.85 -6.48
C ALA A 109 -14.24 17.31 -7.30
N VAL A 110 -14.97 16.37 -7.92
CA VAL A 110 -16.22 16.67 -8.64
C VAL A 110 -17.31 17.12 -7.66
N ALA A 111 -17.53 16.40 -6.58
CA ALA A 111 -18.54 16.76 -5.58
C ALA A 111 -18.24 18.11 -4.89
N CYS A 112 -16.96 18.41 -4.61
CA CYS A 112 -16.53 19.72 -4.14
C CYS A 112 -16.85 20.82 -5.15
N ARG A 113 -16.58 20.60 -6.44
CA ARG A 113 -16.94 21.55 -7.50
C ARG A 113 -18.45 21.81 -7.54
N ASP A 114 -19.26 20.76 -7.49
CA ASP A 114 -20.71 20.86 -7.52
C ASP A 114 -21.27 21.58 -6.27
N ALA A 115 -20.57 21.44 -5.13
CA ALA A 115 -20.88 22.14 -3.89
C ALA A 115 -20.33 23.58 -3.81
N GLY A 116 -19.69 24.08 -4.88
CA GLY A 116 -19.08 25.42 -4.95
C GLY A 116 -17.80 25.56 -4.12
N LEU A 117 -17.12 24.46 -3.80
CA LEU A 117 -15.88 24.44 -3.04
C LEU A 117 -14.65 24.42 -3.96
N HIS A 118 -13.66 25.24 -3.62
CA HIS A 118 -12.32 25.11 -4.19
C HIS A 118 -11.57 24.06 -3.38
N SER A 119 -11.18 22.96 -4.04
CA SER A 119 -10.44 21.87 -3.43
C SER A 119 -9.20 21.50 -4.24
N ALA A 120 -8.15 21.08 -3.55
CA ALA A 120 -6.96 20.46 -4.13
C ALA A 120 -6.65 19.16 -3.38
N GLY A 121 -5.98 18.21 -4.03
CA GLY A 121 -5.62 16.93 -3.43
C GLY A 121 -4.20 16.53 -3.81
N VAL A 122 -3.45 16.01 -2.83
CA VAL A 122 -2.17 15.34 -3.05
C VAL A 122 -2.25 13.95 -2.42
N HIS A 123 -2.48 12.93 -3.24
CA HIS A 123 -2.75 11.57 -2.80
C HIS A 123 -3.88 11.55 -1.75
N ASN A 124 -3.58 11.19 -0.51
CA ASN A 124 -4.57 11.03 0.57
C ASN A 124 -4.77 12.33 1.38
N SER A 125 -4.21 13.45 0.93
CA SER A 125 -4.35 14.75 1.59
C SER A 125 -5.28 15.64 0.77
N PHE A 126 -6.39 16.06 1.38
CA PHE A 126 -7.42 16.89 0.77
C PHE A 126 -7.40 18.29 1.37
N TRP A 127 -7.32 19.31 0.53
CA TRP A 127 -7.18 20.70 0.92
C TRP A 127 -8.35 21.53 0.39
N THR A 128 -8.83 22.46 1.21
CA THR A 128 -9.79 23.52 0.83
C THR A 128 -9.52 24.76 1.69
N HIS A 129 -10.26 25.84 1.46
CA HIS A 129 -10.21 27.01 2.33
C HIS A 129 -10.67 26.67 3.76
N ALA A 130 -10.05 27.27 4.77
CA ALA A 130 -10.30 26.95 6.18
C ALA A 130 -11.79 27.00 6.58
N CYS A 131 -12.55 27.97 6.05
CA CYS A 131 -14.00 28.09 6.30
C CYS A 131 -14.85 26.96 5.73
N ASN A 132 -14.30 26.18 4.78
CA ASN A 132 -15.01 25.13 4.06
C ASN A 132 -14.62 23.71 4.51
N VAL A 133 -13.71 23.59 5.47
CA VAL A 133 -13.18 22.29 5.93
C VAL A 133 -14.30 21.37 6.41
N ASP A 134 -15.24 21.90 7.20
CA ASP A 134 -16.37 21.11 7.69
C ASP A 134 -17.24 20.61 6.53
N LYS A 135 -17.53 21.49 5.57
CA LYS A 135 -18.34 21.13 4.38
C LYS A 135 -17.63 20.11 3.50
N MET A 136 -16.31 20.21 3.34
CA MET A 136 -15.52 19.22 2.60
C MET A 136 -15.47 17.88 3.33
N ASN A 137 -15.39 17.86 4.66
CA ASN A 137 -15.43 16.62 5.45
C ASN A 137 -16.77 15.88 5.34
N TRP A 138 -17.88 16.59 5.10
CA TRP A 138 -19.17 15.95 4.78
C TRP A 138 -19.22 15.33 3.39
N ILE A 139 -18.38 15.78 2.46
CA ILE A 139 -18.30 15.28 1.08
C ILE A 139 -17.34 14.09 0.97
N LEU A 140 -16.32 14.04 1.85
CA LEU A 140 -15.25 13.03 1.87
C LEU A 140 -15.71 11.62 2.24
#